data_AF-A0A9E5Z4V9-F1
#
_entry.id   AF-A0A9E5Z4V9-F1
#
_cell.length_a   1.000
_cell.length_b   1.000
_cell.length_c   1.000
_cell.angle_alpha   90.00
_cell.angle_beta   90.00
_cell.angle_gamma   90.00
#
_symmetry.space_group_name_H-M   'P 1'
#
loop_
_entity.id
_entity.type
_entity.pdbx_description
1 polymer ?
#
loop_
_entity_poly.entity_id
_entity_poly.type
_entity_poly.pdbx_seq_one_letter_code
_entity_poly.pdbx_strand_id
1 'polypeptide(L)'
;MRIIFRPIGYLLAFTAGILQLIFWFIAWVNWLGILGFFIGLILTPGVLIFPIIYWIVEGDFPTVYFLLMFIGFFGMRLAKLGSK
;
A
#
# COMPACT_ATOMS: atom_id res chain seq x y z
N MET A 1 -10.23 25.47 6.50
CA MET A 1 -10.02 24.28 5.63
C MET A 1 -8.68 23.58 5.86
N ARG A 2 -7.54 24.29 5.92
CA ARG A 2 -6.20 23.71 6.17
C ARG A 2 -6.09 22.81 7.41
N ILE A 3 -6.68 23.25 8.52
CA ILE A 3 -6.70 22.53 9.82
C ILE A 3 -7.41 21.17 9.71
N ILE A 4 -8.31 21.01 8.74
CA ILE A 4 -9.12 19.78 8.56
C ILE A 4 -8.49 18.88 7.48
N PHE A 5 -8.13 19.43 6.32
CA PHE A 5 -7.63 18.63 5.19
C PHE A 5 -6.25 18.02 5.41
N ARG A 6 -5.39 18.70 6.18
CA ARG A 6 -4.04 18.22 6.46
C ARG A 6 -4.05 16.92 7.30
N PRO A 7 -4.69 16.87 8.49
CA PRO A 7 -4.72 15.63 9.28
C PRO A 7 -5.48 14.50 8.58
N ILE A 8 -6.59 14.80 7.87
CA ILE A 8 -7.34 13.79 7.11
C ILE A 8 -6.47 13.20 6.00
N GLY A 9 -5.74 14.05 5.26
CA GLY A 9 -4.84 13.58 4.21
C GLY A 9 -3.72 12.67 4.74
N TYR A 10 -3.11 13.03 5.86
CA TYR A 10 -2.11 12.18 6.52
C TYR A 10 -2.71 10.87 7.03
N LEU A 11 -3.90 10.91 7.63
CA LEU A 11 -4.59 9.73 8.09
C LEU A 11 -4.83 8.76 6.92
N LEU A 12 -5.46 9.24 5.84
CA LEU A 12 -5.70 8.43 4.64
C LEU A 12 -4.42 7.83 4.05
N ALA A 13 -3.37 8.64 3.91
CA ALA A 13 -2.09 8.18 3.39
C ALA A 13 -1.45 7.11 4.28
N PHE A 14 -1.46 7.33 5.59
CA PHE A 14 -0.88 6.42 6.57
C PHE A 14 -1.66 5.11 6.63
N THR A 15 -2.99 5.16 6.78
CA THR A 15 -3.82 3.95 6.87
C THR A 15 -3.72 3.13 5.59
N ALA A 16 -3.75 3.77 4.42
CA ALA A 16 -3.57 3.07 3.15
C ALA A 16 -2.20 2.41 3.02
N GLY A 17 -1.13 3.11 3.43
CA GLY A 17 0.23 2.57 3.44
C GLY A 17 0.39 1.36 4.37
N ILE A 18 -0.16 1.43 5.58
CA ILE A 18 -0.15 0.30 6.51
C ILE A 18 -0.92 -0.90 5.95
N LEU A 19 -2.11 -0.67 5.40
CA LEU A 19 -2.91 -1.74 4.80
C LEU A 19 -2.21 -2.38 3.59
N GLN A 20 -1.53 -1.58 2.75
CA GLN A 20 -0.70 -2.11 1.66
C GLN A 20 0.48 -2.95 2.17
N LEU A 21 1.14 -2.50 3.23
CA LEU A 21 2.24 -3.23 3.85
C LEU A 21 1.76 -4.59 4.40
N ILE A 22 0.61 -4.60 5.07
CA ILE A 22 -0.01 -5.82 5.57
C ILE A 22 -0.35 -6.76 4.42
N PHE A 23 -1.01 -6.25 3.37
CA PHE A 23 -1.35 -7.04 2.18
C PHE A 23 -0.10 -7.67 1.54
N TRP A 24 0.99 -6.89 1.43
CA TRP A 24 2.28 -7.35 0.93
C TRP A 24 2.85 -8.52 1.76
N PHE A 25 2.90 -8.38 3.09
CA PHE A 25 3.42 -9.43 3.96
C PHE A 25 2.56 -10.69 3.94
N ILE A 26 1.24 -10.53 3.94
CA ILE A 26 0.31 -11.67 3.85
C ILE A 26 0.54 -12.43 2.55
N ALA A 27 0.66 -11.74 1.42
CA ALA A 27 0.90 -12.38 0.13
C ALA A 27 2.22 -13.19 0.15
N TRP A 28 3.32 -12.59 0.59
CA TRP A 28 4.59 -13.31 0.68
C TRP A 28 4.55 -14.53 1.60
N VAL A 29 3.95 -14.38 2.77
CA VAL A 29 3.82 -15.48 3.74
C VAL A 29 2.92 -16.59 3.18
N ASN A 30 1.86 -16.26 2.45
CA ASN A 30 1.01 -17.25 1.80
C ASN A 30 1.75 -18.00 0.69
N TRP A 31 2.61 -17.32 -0.07
CA TRP A 31 3.36 -17.94 -1.17
C TRP A 31 4.53 -18.81 -0.71
N LEU A 32 5.27 -18.36 0.32
CA LEU A 32 6.57 -18.93 0.69
C LEU A 32 6.68 -19.32 2.18
N GLY A 33 5.59 -19.24 2.94
CA GLY A 33 5.59 -19.49 4.38
C GLY A 33 6.48 -18.50 5.14
N ILE A 34 7.22 -18.98 6.14
CA ILE A 34 8.07 -18.13 6.98
C ILE A 34 9.21 -17.45 6.20
N LEU A 35 9.69 -18.06 5.12
CA LEU A 35 10.68 -17.44 4.22
C LEU A 35 10.11 -16.19 3.55
N GLY A 36 8.81 -16.21 3.24
CA GLY A 36 8.08 -15.07 2.70
C GLY A 36 8.13 -13.84 3.61
N PHE A 37 8.08 -14.03 4.93
CA PHE A 37 8.21 -12.92 5.87
C PHE A 37 9.57 -12.20 5.75
N PHE A 38 10.67 -12.97 5.73
CA PHE A 38 12.01 -12.41 5.59
C PHE A 38 12.23 -11.75 4.22
N ILE A 39 11.73 -12.39 3.15
CA ILE A 39 11.77 -11.84 1.80
C ILE A 39 10.97 -10.53 1.73
N GLY A 40 9.78 -10.48 2.33
CA GLY A 40 8.93 -9.29 2.37
C GLY A 40 9.59 -8.11 3.07
N LEU A 41 10.45 -8.35 4.07
CA LEU A 41 11.25 -7.30 4.72
C LEU A 41 12.36 -6.76 3.81
N ILE A 42 13.04 -7.64 3.08
CA ILE A 42 14.16 -7.26 2.20
C ILE A 42 13.63 -6.56 0.94
N LEU A 43 12.56 -7.09 0.34
CA LEU A 43 12.03 -6.66 -0.95
C LEU A 43 11.01 -5.51 -0.86
N THR A 44 10.95 -4.79 0.26
CA THR A 44 9.96 -3.74 0.58
C THR A 44 9.48 -3.02 -0.70
N PRO A 45 8.18 -3.04 -1.01
CA PRO A 45 7.74 -2.91 -2.38
C PRO A 45 8.00 -1.53 -2.95
N GLY A 46 8.81 -1.49 -4.01
CA GLY A 46 8.59 -0.53 -5.07
C GLY A 46 7.21 -0.75 -5.69
N VAL A 47 6.43 0.32 -5.78
CA VAL A 47 4.98 0.42 -6.04
C VAL A 47 4.43 -0.38 -7.25
N LEU A 48 5.29 -0.88 -8.15
CA LEU A 48 4.87 -1.44 -9.44
C LEU A 48 5.19 -2.92 -9.68
N ILE A 49 6.19 -3.50 -9.00
CA ILE A 49 6.58 -4.89 -9.28
C ILE A 49 5.64 -5.88 -8.59
N PHE A 50 5.24 -5.56 -7.36
CA PHE A 50 4.37 -6.44 -6.58
C PHE A 50 3.05 -6.80 -7.26
N PRO A 51 2.27 -5.85 -7.81
CA PRO A 51 0.98 -6.19 -8.40
C PRO A 51 1.08 -7.15 -9.59
N ILE A 52 2.18 -7.06 -10.34
CA ILE A 52 2.46 -7.96 -11.46
C ILE A 52 2.76 -9.37 -10.94
N ILE A 53 3.62 -9.48 -9.93
CA ILE A 53 3.93 -10.78 -9.29
C ILE A 53 2.65 -11.39 -8.71
N TYR A 54 1.87 -10.61 -7.96
CA TYR A 54 0.63 -11.07 -7.35
C TYR A 54 -0.33 -11.62 -8.40
N TRP A 55 -0.52 -10.89 -9.50
CA TRP A 55 -1.42 -11.34 -10.57
C TRP A 55 -0.95 -12.64 -11.22
N ILE A 56 0.36 -12.82 -11.42
CA ILE A 56 0.91 -14.06 -11.97
C ILE A 56 0.71 -15.24 -11.01
N VAL A 57 0.94 -15.04 -9.71
CA VAL A 57 0.92 -16.12 -8.70
C VAL A 57 -0.50 -16.50 -8.29
N GLU A 58 -1.36 -15.52 -8.05
CA GLU A 58 -2.74 -15.74 -7.58
C GLU A 58 -3.73 -15.93 -8.73
N GLY A 59 -3.35 -15.55 -9.96
CA GLY A 59 -4.23 -15.58 -11.12
C GLY A 59 -5.35 -14.53 -11.10
N ASP A 60 -5.37 -13.66 -10.09
CA ASP A 60 -6.36 -12.59 -9.92
C ASP A 60 -5.70 -11.21 -9.83
N PHE A 61 -6.38 -10.20 -10.36
CA PHE A 61 -5.87 -8.84 -10.36
C PHE A 61 -5.94 -8.24 -8.94
N PRO A 62 -4.84 -7.67 -8.41
CA PRO A 62 -4.77 -7.15 -7.03
C PRO A 62 -5.50 -5.81 -6.86
N THR A 63 -6.81 -5.82 -7.06
CA THR A 63 -7.69 -4.64 -7.05
C THR A 63 -7.57 -3.86 -5.74
N VAL A 64 -7.58 -4.57 -4.60
CA VAL A 64 -7.46 -3.98 -3.26
C VAL A 64 -6.15 -3.22 -3.10
N TYR A 65 -5.04 -3.80 -3.58
CA TYR A 65 -3.73 -3.16 -3.49
C TYR A 65 -3.68 -1.85 -4.28
N PHE A 66 -4.22 -1.82 -5.50
CA PHE A 66 -4.30 -0.60 -6.31
C PHE A 66 -5.25 0.43 -5.71
N LEU A 67 -6.40 0.01 -5.17
CA LEU A 67 -7.34 0.92 -4.52
C LEU A 67 -6.70 1.61 -3.32
N LEU A 68 -5.99 0.86 -2.48
CA LEU A 68 -5.21 1.42 -1.37
C LEU A 68 -4.12 2.37 -1.88
N MET A 69 -3.43 2.03 -2.97
CA MET A 69 -2.44 2.90 -3.61
C MET A 69 -3.05 4.26 -3.99
N PHE A 70 -4.21 4.25 -4.66
CA PHE A 70 -4.91 5.47 -5.08
C PHE A 70 -5.39 6.29 -3.89
N ILE A 71 -5.95 5.64 -2.86
CA ILE A 71 -6.35 6.32 -1.61
C ILE A 71 -5.13 6.95 -0.95
N GLY A 72 -4.00 6.25 -0.89
CA GLY A 72 -2.76 6.76 -0.31
C GLY A 72 -2.23 7.99 -1.06
N PHE A 73 -2.16 7.90 -2.39
CA PHE A 73 -1.79 9.04 -3.24
C PHE A 73 -2.75 10.22 -3.07
N PHE A 74 -4.05 9.97 -3.03
CA PHE A 74 -5.07 11.00 -2.81
C PHE A 74 -4.91 11.66 -1.43
N GLY A 75 -4.70 10.86 -0.38
CA GLY A 75 -4.41 11.35 0.98
C GLY A 75 -3.19 12.28 1.01
N MET A 76 -2.10 11.90 0.34
CA MET A 76 -0.92 12.76 0.21
C MET A 76 -1.21 14.08 -0.53
N ARG A 77 -2.01 14.04 -1.60
CA ARG A 77 -2.42 15.24 -2.33
C ARG A 77 -3.28 16.15 -1.46
N LEU A 78 -4.22 15.59 -0.71
CA LEU A 78 -5.08 16.33 0.23
C LEU A 78 -4.25 16.98 1.35
N ALA A 79 -3.29 16.26 1.91
CA ALA A 79 -2.38 16.77 2.93
C ALA A 79 -1.53 17.95 2.40
N LYS A 80 -1.07 17.85 1.15
CA LYS A 80 -0.34 18.92 0.47
C LYS A 80 -1.19 20.16 0.22
N LEU A 81 -2.44 19.99 -0.18
CA LEU A 81 -3.40 21.09 -0.35
C LEU A 81 -3.72 21.77 0.98
N GLY A 82 -3.80 21.01 2.08
CA GLY A 82 -3.97 21.57 3.42
C GLY A 82 -2.72 22.27 3.99
N SER A 83 -1.54 22.04 3.40
CA SER A 83 -0.26 22.62 3.83
C SER A 83 0.12 23.90 3.07
N LYS A 84 -0.45 24.11 1.89
CA LYS A 84 -0.30 25.35 1.10
C LYS A 84 -1.24 26.42 1.59
#